data_AF-A0A317NBN2-F1
#
_entry.id   AF-A0A317NBN2-F1
#
_cell.length_a   1.000
_cell.length_b   1.000
_cell.length_c   1.000
_cell.angle_alpha   90.00
_cell.angle_beta   90.00
_cell.angle_gamma   90.00
#
_symmetry.space_group_name_H-M   'P 1'
#
loop_
_entity.id
_entity.type
_entity.pdbx_description
1 polymer ?
#
loop_
_entity_poly.entity_id
_entity_poly.type
_entity_poly.pdbx_seq_one_letter_code
_entity_poly.pdbx_strand_id
1 'polypeptide(L)' 'MSALLLQGQSGDLDTDTLIVTVDNQAGIDLAALLLTTAGTVTRSHAVISAGQPRGPGIELLWDRDSRPDAGGINL' A
#
# COMPACT_ATOMS: atom_id res chain seq x y z
N MET A 1 -17.01 -3.28 -1.32
CA MET A 1 -16.66 -3.87 -2.63
C MET A 1 -15.21 -4.33 -2.54
N SER A 2 -14.86 -5.50 -3.06
CA SER A 2 -13.48 -5.98 -3.14
C SER A 2 -13.04 -5.99 -4.60
N ALA A 3 -11.97 -5.28 -4.94
CA ALA A 3 -11.38 -5.33 -6.27
C ALA A 3 -10.30 -6.43 -6.32
N LEU A 4 -10.29 -7.24 -7.39
CA LEU A 4 -9.19 -8.15 -7.65
C LEU A 4 -8.07 -7.36 -8.32
N LEU A 5 -6.91 -7.26 -7.67
CA LEU A 5 -5.71 -6.70 -8.27
C LEU A 5 -4.99 -7.78 -9.08
N LEU A 6 -4.76 -7.52 -10.38
CA LEU A 6 -3.98 -8.41 -11.24
C LEU A 6 -2.55 -7.90 -11.37
N GLN A 7 -1.60 -8.84 -11.43
CA GLN A 7 -0.20 -8.48 -11.69
C GLN A 7 -0.08 -7.72 -13.01
N GLY A 8 0.58 -6.56 -12.98
CA GLY A 8 0.77 -5.70 -14.15
C GLY A 8 -0.43 -4.83 -14.52
N GLN A 9 -1.48 -4.79 -13.69
CA GLN A 9 -2.58 -3.85 -13.87
C GLN A 9 -2.10 -2.41 -13.71
N SER A 10 -2.40 -1.57 -14.71
CA SER A 10 -2.02 -0.15 -14.77
C SER A 10 -3.17 0.77 -15.17
N GLY A 11 -4.38 0.23 -15.35
CA GLY A 11 -5.60 0.99 -15.59
C GLY A 11 -6.24 1.48 -14.30
N ASP A 12 -7.12 2.47 -14.43
CA ASP A 12 -7.85 3.05 -13.30
C ASP A 12 -8.60 1.97 -12.51
N LEU A 13 -8.59 2.13 -11.19
CA LEU A 13 -9.45 1.38 -10.31
C LEU A 13 -10.74 2.17 -10.14
N ASP A 14 -11.88 1.54 -10.41
CA ASP A 14 -13.21 2.12 -10.17
C ASP A 14 -13.57 2.03 -8.67
N THR A 15 -12.76 2.66 -7.82
CA THR A 15 -12.94 2.73 -6.36
C THR A 15 -12.29 3.98 -5.79
N ASP A 16 -12.94 4.58 -4.79
CA ASP A 16 -12.42 5.74 -4.05
C ASP A 16 -11.46 5.34 -2.90
N THR A 17 -11.41 4.05 -2.56
CA THR A 17 -10.57 3.53 -1.48
C THR A 17 -10.10 2.12 -1.83
N LEU A 18 -8.81 1.86 -1.65
CA LEU A 18 -8.22 0.54 -1.87
C LEU A 18 -7.43 0.12 -0.62
N ILE A 19 -7.81 -1.03 -0.05
CA ILE A 19 -7.05 -1.66 1.04
C ILE A 19 -6.31 -2.89 0.48
N VAL A 20 -4.99 -2.89 0.59
CA VAL A 20 -4.12 -4.02 0.25
C VAL A 20 -3.67 -4.68 1.54
N THR A 21 -4.08 -5.93 1.78
CA THR A 21 -3.68 -6.70 2.96
C THR A 21 -2.80 -7.88 2.55
N VAL A 22 -1.72 -8.12 3.30
CA VAL A 22 -0.87 -9.29 3.12
C VAL A 22 -0.88 -10.09 4.43
N ASP A 23 -1.28 -11.37 4.33
CA ASP A 23 -1.16 -12.33 5.43
C ASP A 23 0.08 -13.20 5.17
N ASN A 24 1.06 -13.15 6.07
CA ASN A 24 2.25 -13.97 5.98
C ASN A 24 2.68 -14.46 7.37
N GLN A 25 3.24 -15.66 7.43
CA GLN A 25 3.72 -16.30 8.66
C GLN A 25 5.14 -15.86 9.06
N ALA A 26 5.84 -15.15 8.18
CA ALA A 26 7.17 -14.58 8.44
C ALA A 26 7.08 -13.05 8.44
N GLY A 27 8.00 -12.40 9.17
CA GLY A 27 8.10 -10.93 9.15
C GLY A 27 8.34 -10.42 7.73
N ILE A 28 7.48 -9.51 7.27
CA ILE A 28 7.56 -8.88 5.96
C ILE A 28 7.57 -7.37 6.08
N ASP A 29 8.23 -6.73 5.12
CA ASP A 29 8.08 -5.30 4.89
C ASP A 29 7.05 -5.06 3.79
N LEU A 30 6.04 -4.26 4.10
CA LEU A 30 5.06 -3.78 3.15
C LEU A 30 5.34 -2.31 2.83
N ALA A 31 5.40 -1.98 1.55
CA ALA A 31 5.64 -0.62 1.09
C ALA A 31 4.84 -0.24 -0.16
N ALA A 32 4.50 1.03 -0.29
CA ALA A 32 3.89 1.60 -1.50
C ALA A 32 4.79 2.68 -2.11
N LEU A 33 4.76 2.78 -3.43
CA LEU A 33 5.46 3.78 -4.23
C LEU A 33 4.48 4.65 -5.00
N LEU A 34 4.51 5.95 -4.74
CA LEU A 34 3.79 6.94 -5.54
C LEU A 34 4.59 7.27 -6.80
N LEU A 35 3.98 7.00 -7.96
CA LEU A 35 4.57 7.28 -9.26
C LEU A 35 3.93 8.53 -9.89
N THR A 36 4.71 9.25 -10.67
CA THR A 36 4.21 10.25 -11.61
C THR A 36 3.56 9.57 -12.82
N THR A 37 2.84 10.34 -13.63
CA THR A 37 2.31 9.86 -14.92
C THR A 37 3.40 9.39 -15.90
N ALA A 38 4.65 9.78 -15.68
CA ALA A 38 5.81 9.31 -16.43
C ALA A 38 6.43 8.01 -15.87
N GLY A 39 5.82 7.40 -14.85
CA GLY A 39 6.31 6.16 -14.22
C GLY A 39 7.53 6.35 -13.32
N THR A 40 7.86 7.59 -12.94
CA THR A 40 8.98 7.89 -12.03
C THR A 40 8.50 8.14 -10.62
N VAL A 41 9.28 7.75 -9.62
CA VAL A 41 8.95 7.96 -8.19
C VAL A 41 8.97 9.47 -7.87
N THR A 42 7.95 9.96 -7.16
CA THR A 42 7.95 11.36 -6.69
C THR A 42 9.11 11.61 -5.71
N ARG A 43 9.72 12.80 -5.74
CA ARG A 43 11.03 13.04 -5.08
C ARG A 43 10.99 13.17 -3.55
N SER A 44 9.81 13.19 -2.92
CA SER A 44 9.69 13.35 -1.45
C SER A 44 8.40 12.70 -0.93
N HIS A 45 8.50 11.83 0.10
CA HIS A 45 7.39 11.05 0.68
C HIS A 45 6.72 10.03 -0.26
N ALA A 46 7.44 9.60 -1.30
CA ALA A 46 6.91 8.67 -2.29
C ALA A 46 6.98 7.20 -1.87
N VAL A 47 7.78 6.89 -0.85
CA VAL A 47 7.87 5.55 -0.27
C VAL A 47 7.11 5.57 1.04
N ILE A 48 6.03 4.81 1.10
CA ILE A 48 5.28 4.58 2.33
C ILE A 48 5.71 3.23 2.87
N SER A 49 6.19 3.19 4.10
CA SER A 49 6.70 1.99 4.77
C SER A 49 6.64 2.15 6.29
N ALA A 50 7.11 1.18 7.07
CA ALA A 50 7.12 1.28 8.53
C ALA A 50 7.87 2.52 9.06
N GLY A 51 8.93 2.98 8.40
CA GLY A 51 9.67 4.19 8.77
C GLY A 51 9.01 5.51 8.36
N GLN A 52 8.07 5.46 7.42
CA GLN A 52 7.30 6.60 6.91
C GLN A 52 5.87 6.11 6.59
N PRO A 53 5.01 5.94 7.62
CA PRO A 53 3.75 5.20 7.47
C PRO A 53 2.64 6.00 6.76
N ARG A 54 2.89 7.25 6.41
CA ARG A 54 1.91 8.14 5.78
C ARG A 54 2.53 8.93 4.64
N GLY A 55 1.76 9.06 3.57
CA GLY A 55 2.06 9.89 2.39
C GLY A 55 0.77 10.54 1.85
N PRO A 56 0.86 11.30 0.74
CA PRO A 56 -0.32 11.91 0.12
C PRO A 56 -1.35 10.85 -0.31
N GLY A 57 -2.50 10.82 0.38
CA GLY A 57 -3.60 9.88 0.11
C GLY A 57 -3.35 8.44 0.57
N ILE A 58 -2.19 8.13 1.16
CA ILE A 58 -1.81 6.75 1.50
C ILE A 58 -1.44 6.64 2.98
N GLU A 59 -1.94 5.59 3.64
CA GLU A 59 -1.60 5.23 5.01
C GLU A 59 -1.30 3.73 5.13
N LEU A 60 -0.19 3.38 5.80
CA LEU A 60 0.07 2.02 6.25
C LEU A 60 -0.78 1.75 7.49
N LEU A 61 -1.70 0.80 7.39
CA LEU A 61 -2.53 0.29 8.47
C LEU A 61 -1.81 -0.87 9.14
N TRP A 62 -1.62 -0.76 10.45
CA TRP A 62 -1.23 -1.89 11.28
C TRP A 62 -2.48 -2.45 11.93
N ASP A 63 -2.70 -3.75 11.81
CA ASP A 63 -3.63 -4.42 12.69
C ASP A 63 -2.96 -4.49 14.08
N ARG A 64 -3.59 -3.88 15.10
CA ARG A 64 -3.10 -3.93 16.49
C ARG A 64 -3.57 -5.19 17.24
N ASP A 65 -4.57 -5.89 16.70
CA ASP A 65 -5.20 -7.06 17.34
C ASP A 65 -4.82 -8.37 16.63
N SER A 66 -4.37 -8.31 15.38
CA SER A 66 -3.64 -9.40 14.74
C SER A 66 -2.15 -9.27 15.06
N ARG A 67 -1.48 -10.42 15.12
CA ARG A 67 -0.06 -10.60 15.42
C ARG A 67 0.84 -9.58 14.68
N PRO A 68 2.09 -9.34 15.15
CA PRO A 68 3.04 -8.36 14.58
C PRO A 68 3.41 -8.56 13.10
N ASP A 69 2.77 -9.48 12.39
CA ASP A 69 2.97 -9.90 11.00
C ASP A 69 1.81 -9.51 10.06
N ALA A 70 0.70 -8.95 10.56
CA ALA A 70 -0.43 -8.51 9.74
C ALA A 70 -0.38 -6.99 9.43
N GLY A 71 -0.01 -6.65 8.19
CA GLY A 71 0.05 -5.27 7.68
C GLY A 71 -0.91 -5.06 6.51
N GLY A 72 -1.53 -3.87 6.45
CA GLY A 72 -2.30 -3.42 5.30
C GLY A 72 -1.88 -2.03 4.83
N ILE A 73 -2.07 -1.70 3.56
CA ILE A 73 -1.96 -0.33 3.04
C ILE A 73 -3.36 0.13 2.65
N ASN A 74 -3.76 1.31 3.13
CA ASN A 74 -4.92 2.04 2.66
C ASN A 74 -4.47 3.11 1.67
N LEU A 75 -5.02 3.07 0.47
CA LEU A 75 -4.76 3.96 -0.67
C LEU A 75 -6.03 4.73 -1.02
#